data_AF-A0A3M0SVB1-F1
#
_entry.id   AF-A0A3M0SVB1-F1
#
_cell.length_a   1.000
_cell.length_b   1.000
_cell.length_c   1.000
_cell.angle_alpha   90.00
_cell.angle_beta   90.00
_cell.angle_gamma   90.00
#
_symmetry.space_group_name_H-M   'P 1'
#
loop_
_entity.id
_entity.type
_entity.pdbx_description
1 polymer ?
#
loop_
_entity_poly.entity_id
_entity_poly.type
_entity_poly.pdbx_seq_one_letter_code
_entity_poly.pdbx_strand_id
1 'polypeptide(L)'
;MLKVILLIIVCMVIIFLFRKKKSKRSLVECNINCEYKCKEGYFKIKGKKNNFTIEKNGEFKFLIKDGQIIACKDKRKNSEFVYYGGVE
;
A
#
# COMPACT_ATOMS: atom_id res chain seq x y z
N MET A 1 -18.44 -42.37 10.00
CA MET A 1 -17.56 -42.16 8.81
C MET A 1 -17.95 -40.91 8.03
N LEU A 2 -19.18 -40.80 7.49
CA LEU A 2 -19.62 -39.62 6.71
C LEU A 2 -19.45 -38.27 7.42
N LYS A 3 -19.83 -38.18 8.71
CA LYS A 3 -19.67 -36.96 9.52
C LYS A 3 -18.20 -36.54 9.72
N VAL A 4 -17.28 -37.51 9.79
CA VAL A 4 -15.85 -37.27 9.95
C VAL A 4 -15.27 -36.72 8.64
N ILE A 5 -15.66 -37.30 7.50
CA ILE A 5 -15.27 -36.83 6.17
C ILE A 5 -15.77 -35.39 5.93
N LEU A 6 -17.01 -35.08 6.32
CA LEU A 6 -17.59 -33.75 6.19
C LEU A 6 -16.80 -32.71 7.00
N LEU A 7 -16.38 -33.06 8.22
CA LEU A 7 -15.61 -32.20 9.09
C LEU A 7 -14.20 -31.91 8.52
N ILE A 8 -13.56 -32.90 7.91
CA ILE A 8 -12.26 -32.74 7.24
C ILE A 8 -12.37 -31.77 6.05
N ILE A 9 -13.42 -31.88 5.23
CA ILE A 9 -13.65 -30.99 4.09
C ILE A 9 -13.83 -29.54 4.55
N VAL A 10 -14.64 -29.31 5.60
CA VAL A 10 -14.83 -27.97 6.16
C VAL A 10 -13.51 -27.38 6.67
N CYS A 11 -12.71 -28.16 7.39
CA CYS A 11 -11.38 -27.73 7.84
C CYS A 11 -10.46 -27.37 6.66
N MET A 12 -10.46 -28.16 5.58
CA MET A 12 -9.65 -27.85 4.39
C MET A 12 -10.07 -26.54 3.73
N VAL A 13 -11.37 -26.27 3.61
CA VAL A 13 -11.90 -25.01 3.04
C VAL A 13 -11.47 -23.81 3.89
N ILE A 14 -11.58 -23.92 5.22
CA ILE A 14 -11.17 -22.85 6.15
C ILE A 14 -9.67 -22.57 6.00
N ILE A 15 -8.83 -23.61 6.01
CA ILE A 15 -7.38 -23.48 5.82
C ILE A 15 -7.05 -22.82 4.46
N PHE A 16 -7.74 -23.22 3.39
CA PHE A 16 -7.55 -22.63 2.06
C PHE A 16 -7.87 -21.13 2.04
N LEU A 17 -8.97 -20.70 2.67
CA LEU A 17 -9.35 -19.29 2.79
C LEU A 17 -8.30 -18.49 3.58
N PHE A 18 -7.78 -19.05 4.68
CA PHE A 18 -6.71 -18.40 5.46
C PHE A 18 -5.41 -18.26 4.67
N ARG A 19 -5.00 -19.28 3.92
CA ARG A 19 -3.79 -19.23 3.07
C ARG A 19 -3.91 -18.18 1.98
N LYS A 20 -5.07 -18.07 1.32
CA LYS A 20 -5.33 -17.04 0.28
C LYS A 20 -5.26 -15.62 0.86
N LYS A 21 -5.78 -15.41 2.07
CA LYS A 21 -5.68 -14.11 2.77
C LYS A 21 -4.25 -13.76 3.17
N LYS A 22 -3.46 -14.74 3.61
CA LYS A 22 -2.05 -14.54 4.01
C LYS A 22 -1.13 -14.29 2.80
N SER A 23 -1.36 -14.97 1.67
CA SER A 23 -0.61 -14.75 0.41
C SER A 23 -0.78 -13.32 -0.11
N LYS A 24 -1.99 -12.75 -0.05
CA LYS A 24 -2.21 -11.33 -0.37
C LYS A 24 -1.46 -10.39 0.57
N ARG A 25 -1.29 -10.73 1.86
CA ARG A 25 -0.51 -9.92 2.83
C ARG A 25 1.00 -10.02 2.60
N SER A 26 1.52 -11.19 2.20
CA SER A 26 2.97 -11.42 2.05
C SER A 26 3.59 -10.65 0.88
N LEU A 27 2.81 -10.26 -0.13
CA LEU A 27 3.27 -9.43 -1.25
C LEU A 27 3.31 -7.92 -0.92
N VAL A 28 2.78 -7.51 0.24
CA VAL A 28 2.51 -6.10 0.60
C VAL A 28 3.69 -5.43 1.32
N GLU A 29 4.73 -6.17 1.70
CA GLU A 29 5.77 -5.67 2.61
C GLU A 29 7.14 -5.45 1.96
N CYS A 30 7.23 -5.35 0.63
CA CYS A 30 8.46 -4.80 0.07
C CYS A 30 8.53 -3.30 0.33
N ASN A 31 9.53 -2.92 1.13
CA ASN A 31 9.91 -1.52 1.28
C ASN A 31 10.52 -1.02 -0.03
N ILE A 32 10.09 0.15 -0.46
CA ILE A 32 10.63 0.86 -1.61
C ILE A 32 11.33 2.12 -1.11
N ASN A 33 12.55 2.32 -1.59
CA ASN A 33 13.32 3.54 -1.39
C ASN A 33 14.13 3.77 -2.66
N CYS A 34 13.64 4.63 -3.54
CA CYS A 34 14.30 4.94 -4.80
C CYS A 34 14.19 6.42 -5.13
N GLU A 35 15.10 6.85 -5.99
CA GLU A 35 15.23 8.24 -6.42
C GLU A 35 15.23 8.26 -7.95
N TYR A 36 14.58 9.26 -8.53
CA TYR A 36 14.44 9.40 -9.98
C TYR A 36 14.60 10.87 -10.36
N LYS A 37 15.44 11.15 -11.36
CA LYS A 37 15.69 12.50 -11.85
C LYS A 37 15.37 12.56 -13.34
N CYS A 38 14.55 13.53 -13.73
CA CYS A 38 14.17 13.80 -15.11
C CYS A 38 14.11 15.31 -15.37
N LYS A 39 13.67 15.72 -16.56
CA LYS A 39 13.57 17.15 -16.95
C LYS A 39 12.58 17.91 -16.06
N GLU A 40 11.56 17.24 -15.56
CA GLU A 40 10.49 17.77 -14.72
C GLU A 40 10.90 17.95 -13.25
N GLY A 41 12.05 17.40 -12.86
CA GLY A 41 12.65 17.55 -11.54
C GLY A 41 13.20 16.27 -10.94
N TYR A 42 13.35 16.31 -9.62
CA TYR A 42 13.83 15.21 -8.80
C TYR A 42 12.69 14.63 -7.97
N PHE A 43 12.61 13.30 -7.94
CA PHE A 43 11.57 12.53 -7.29
C PHE A 43 12.20 11.54 -6.30
N LYS A 44 11.66 11.50 -5.08
CA LYS A 44 12.08 10.57 -4.04
C LYS A 44 10.90 9.74 -3.58
N ILE A 45 11.01 8.43 -3.69
CA ILE A 45 9.94 7.48 -3.43
C ILE A 45 10.31 6.68 -2.19
N LYS A 46 9.45 6.69 -1.16
CA LYS A 46 9.69 6.00 0.12
C LYS A 46 8.41 5.39 0.69
N GLY A 47 8.46 4.13 1.11
CA GLY A 47 7.39 3.47 1.85
C GLY A 47 7.27 1.99 1.53
N LYS A 48 6.06 1.43 1.62
CA LYS A 48 5.72 0.07 1.20
C LYS A 48 5.10 0.11 -0.19
N LYS A 49 5.23 -0.95 -1.00
CA LYS A 49 4.70 -1.01 -2.39
C LYS A 49 3.25 -0.54 -2.55
N ASN A 50 2.39 -0.79 -1.57
CA ASN A 50 0.98 -0.37 -1.60
C ASN A 50 0.67 0.85 -0.73
N ASN A 51 1.66 1.39 -0.01
CA ASN A 51 1.51 2.56 0.84
C ASN A 51 2.85 3.29 0.92
N PHE A 52 3.03 4.27 0.04
CA PHE A 52 4.28 4.99 -0.09
C PHE A 52 4.06 6.45 -0.40
N THR A 53 5.12 7.22 -0.33
CA THR A 53 5.12 8.65 -0.65
C THR A 53 6.03 8.93 -1.81
N ILE A 54 5.61 9.85 -2.67
CA ILE A 54 6.42 10.44 -3.73
C ILE A 54 6.67 11.89 -3.35
N GLU A 55 7.93 12.29 -3.27
CA GLU A 55 8.34 13.66 -3.00
C GLU A 55 8.97 14.28 -4.24
N LYS A 56 8.44 15.43 -4.68
CA LYS A 56 8.94 16.18 -5.84
C LYS A 56 9.70 17.41 -5.38
N ASN A 57 10.97 17.50 -5.78
CA ASN A 57 11.87 18.63 -5.54
C ASN A 57 12.04 19.06 -4.07
N GLY A 58 11.65 18.24 -3.11
CA GLY A 58 11.62 18.65 -1.71
C GLY A 58 10.43 19.53 -1.30
N GLU A 59 9.56 19.90 -2.24
CA GLU A 59 8.48 20.88 -2.04
C GLU A 59 7.12 20.20 -1.88
N PHE A 60 6.82 19.24 -2.75
CA PHE A 60 5.53 18.54 -2.73
C PHE A 60 5.71 17.10 -2.32
N LYS A 61 4.78 16.59 -1.51
CA LYS A 61 4.75 15.19 -1.11
C LYS A 61 3.36 14.62 -1.35
N PHE A 62 3.31 13.51 -2.07
CA PHE A 62 2.07 12.80 -2.39
C PHE A 62 2.05 11.49 -1.61
N LEU A 63 0.89 11.13 -1.05
CA LEU A 63 0.66 9.83 -0.42
C LEU A 63 -0.09 8.93 -1.39
N ILE A 64 0.48 7.76 -1.67
CA ILE A 64 -0.05 6.77 -2.59
C ILE A 64 -0.49 5.56 -1.78
N LYS A 65 -1.74 5.14 -1.94
CA LYS A 65 -2.30 3.93 -1.34
C LYS A 65 -2.96 3.09 -2.43
N ASP A 66 -2.55 1.83 -2.54
CA ASP A 66 -3.04 0.86 -3.54
C ASP A 66 -3.06 1.41 -4.98
N GLY A 67 -2.01 2.18 -5.34
CA GLY A 67 -1.83 2.75 -6.68
C GLY A 67 -2.53 4.08 -6.94
N GLN A 68 -3.24 4.63 -5.96
CA GLN A 68 -3.95 5.91 -6.08
C GLN A 68 -3.31 6.99 -5.21
N ILE A 69 -3.27 8.23 -5.71
CA ILE A 69 -2.86 9.39 -4.91
C ILE A 69 -4.04 9.75 -4.00
N ILE A 70 -3.88 9.55 -2.69
CA ILE A 70 -4.94 9.80 -1.70
C ILE A 70 -4.75 11.11 -0.94
N ALA A 71 -3.54 11.66 -0.91
CA ALA A 71 -3.29 12.94 -0.27
C ALA A 71 -2.10 13.68 -0.88
N CYS A 72 -2.09 15.01 -0.70
CA CYS A 72 -1.00 15.89 -1.09
C CYS A 72 -0.60 16.80 0.07
N LYS A 73 0.70 17.08 0.17
CA LYS A 73 1.29 18.01 1.12
C LYS A 73 2.20 18.98 0.37
N ASP A 74 1.88 20.27 0.41
CA ASP A 74 2.76 21.34 -0.06
C ASP A 74 3.59 21.87 1.13
N LYS A 75 4.84 21.42 1.22
CA LYS A 75 5.77 21.76 2.31
C LYS A 75 6.12 23.24 2.38
N ARG A 76 5.80 24.03 1.34
CA ARG A 76 6.06 25.48 1.32
C ARG A 76 4.99 26.26 2.08
N LYS A 77 3.80 25.69 2.24
CA LYS A 77 2.63 26.37 2.84
C LYS A 77 2.12 25.70 4.11
N ASN A 78 2.15 24.37 4.17
CA ASN A 78 1.60 23.62 5.29
C ASN A 78 2.41 22.33 5.55
N SER A 79 2.52 21.95 6.82
CA SER A 79 3.14 20.70 7.25
C SER A 79 2.18 19.50 7.17
N GLU A 80 0.90 19.70 6.87
CA GLU A 80 -0.11 18.62 6.87
C GLU A 80 -0.47 18.10 5.48
N PHE A 81 -0.95 16.85 5.43
CA PHE A 81 -1.50 16.24 4.22
C PHE A 81 -2.96 16.65 4.07
N VAL A 82 -3.34 17.08 2.86
CA VAL A 82 -4.72 17.28 2.46
C VAL A 82 -5.18 16.03 1.72
N TYR A 83 -6.17 15.34 2.29
CA TYR A 83 -6.69 14.08 1.76
C TYR A 83 -7.80 14.33 0.73
N TYR A 84 -7.74 13.60 -0.38
CA TYR A 84 -8.77 13.62 -1.41
C TYR A 84 -9.86 12.60 -1.06
N GLY A 85 -11.13 13.01 -1.17
CA GLY A 85 -12.27 12.09 -1.03
C GLY A 85 -12.63 11.66 0.40
N GLY A 86 -12.04 12.26 1.44
CA GLY A 86 -12.50 12.12 2.83
C GLY A 86 -12.24 10.76 3.50
N VAL A 87 -11.35 9.93 2.97
CA VAL A 87 -10.99 8.64 3.58
C VAL A 87 -9.55 8.70 4.09
N GLU A 88 -9.40 8.83 5.41
CA GLU A 88 -8.12 8.68 6.14
C GLU A 88 -7.61 7.23 6.16
#